data_AF-A0A930AZI3-F1
#
_entry.id   AF-A0A930AZI3-F1
#
_cell.length_a   1.000
_cell.length_b   1.000
_cell.length_c   1.000
_cell.angle_alpha   90.00
_cell.angle_beta   90.00
_cell.angle_gamma   90.00
#
_symmetry.space_group_name_H-M   'P 1'
#
loop_
_entity.id
_entity.type
_entity.pdbx_description
1 polymer ?
#
loop_
_entity_poly.entity_id
_entity_poly.type
_entity_poly.pdbx_seq_one_letter_code
_entity_poly.pdbx_strand_id
1 'polypeptide(L)' 'MLKDVSFSYEGRKEVLQNINIKIEKSKTTALVGLSGCGKSTIASMLMKFIYPSSGAIYLNGKDYACMN' A
#
# COMPACT_ATOMS: atom_id res chain seq x y z
N MET A 1 -0.09 -8.34 1.74
CA MET A 1 1.05 -7.87 2.57
C MET A 1 1.73 -6.76 1.81
N LEU A 2 1.88 -5.59 2.42
CA LEU A 2 2.75 -4.52 1.94
C LEU A 2 4.11 -4.71 2.62
N LYS A 3 5.20 -4.69 1.85
CA LYS A 3 6.55 -4.82 2.35
C LYS A 3 7.42 -3.66 1.87
N ASP A 4 7.95 -2.91 2.84
CA ASP A 4 8.84 -1.76 2.61
C ASP A 4 8.28 -0.76 1.58
N VAL A 5 6.97 -0.51 1.64
CA VAL A 5 6.27 0.30 0.64
C VAL A 5 6.50 1.79 0.89
N SER A 6 7.11 2.45 -0.10
CA SER A 6 7.29 3.89 -0.15
C SER A 6 6.63 4.49 -1.38
N PHE A 7 6.08 5.71 -1.26
CA PHE A 7 5.37 6.35 -2.36
C PHE A 7 5.30 7.87 -2.25
N SER A 8 5.45 8.53 -3.41
CA SER A 8 5.21 9.96 -3.62
C SER A 8 4.32 10.17 -4.84
N TYR A 9 3.41 11.14 -4.78
CA TYR A 9 2.81 11.69 -6.00
C TYR A 9 3.83 12.59 -6.70
N GLU A 10 3.74 12.70 -8.03
CA GLU A 10 4.65 13.54 -8.82
C GLU A 10 4.75 14.97 -8.25
N GLY A 11 5.98 15.43 -8.05
CA GLY A 11 6.28 16.76 -7.53
C GLY A 11 5.87 16.99 -6.06
N ARG A 12 5.45 15.95 -5.33
CA ARG A 12 5.07 16.05 -3.91
C ARG A 12 6.08 15.36 -3.00
N LYS A 13 6.06 15.76 -1.73
CA LYS A 13 6.75 15.05 -0.65
C LYS A 13 6.19 13.62 -0.53
N GLU A 14 7.06 12.73 -0.08
CA GLU A 14 6.72 11.33 0.20
C GLU A 14 5.54 11.21 1.16
N VAL A 15 4.52 10.46 0.72
CA VAL A 15 3.26 10.22 1.43
C VAL A 15 3.34 8.97 2.30
N LEU A 16 4.00 7.93 1.80
CA LEU A 16 4.22 6.66 2.52
C LEU A 16 5.72 6.40 2.60
N GLN A 17 6.22 6.06 3.79
CA GLN A 17 7.65 5.86 4.05
C GLN A 17 7.86 4.48 4.67
N ASN A 18 8.46 3.54 3.92
CA ASN A 18 8.81 2.18 4.37
C ASN A 18 7.66 1.45 5.11
N ILE A 19 6.45 1.51 4.56
CA ILE A 19 5.25 0.96 5.19
C ILE A 19 5.23 -0.57 5.06
N ASN A 20 5.05 -1.22 6.21
CA ASN A 20 4.93 -2.67 6.33
C ASN A 20 3.57 -3.02 6.94
N ILE A 21 2.70 -3.71 6.19
CA ILE A 21 1.35 -4.07 6.63
C ILE A 21 1.04 -5.52 6.27
N LYS A 22 0.58 -6.29 7.26
CA LYS A 22 0.00 -7.61 7.07
C LYS A 22 -1.51 -7.55 7.29
N ILE A 23 -2.28 -7.81 6.25
CA ILE A 23 -3.74 -7.99 6.33
C ILE A 23 -4.00 -9.50 6.35
N GLU A 24 -4.58 -9.98 7.44
CA GLU A 24 -4.84 -11.40 7.63
C GLU A 24 -6.06 -11.85 6.83
N LYS A 25 -5.99 -13.07 6.26
CA LYS A 25 -7.13 -13.69 5.59
C LYS A 25 -8.27 -13.91 6.60
N SER A 26 -9.51 -13.74 6.14
CA SER A 26 -10.71 -13.97 6.95
C SER A 26 -10.84 -13.03 8.17
N LYS A 27 -10.22 -11.85 8.14
CA LYS A 27 -10.40 -10.81 9.15
C LYS A 27 -10.77 -9.48 8.51
N THR A 28 -11.69 -8.75 9.16
CA THR A 28 -11.91 -7.34 8.85
C THR A 28 -10.79 -6.51 9.47
N THR A 29 -10.11 -5.72 8.65
CA THR A 29 -9.02 -4.83 9.09
C THR A 29 -9.43 -3.39 8.82
N ALA A 30 -9.36 -2.52 9.84
CA ALA A 30 -9.61 -1.10 9.70
C ALA A 30 -8.29 -0.32 9.59
N LEU A 31 -8.21 0.59 8.63
CA LEU A 31 -7.09 1.53 8.48
C LEU A 31 -7.54 2.91 8.98
N VAL A 32 -7.02 3.35 10.12
CA VAL A 32 -7.42 4.58 10.81
C VAL A 32 -6.24 5.54 10.97
N GLY A 33 -6.53 6.83 11.13
CA GLY A 33 -5.51 7.89 11.26
C GLY A 33 -5.99 9.25 10.76
N LEU A 34 -5.22 10.30 11.04
CA LEU A 34 -5.55 11.69 10.69
C LEU A 34 -5.70 11.92 9.18
N SER A 35 -6.44 12.95 8.79
CA SER A 35 -6.52 13.34 7.37
C SER A 35 -5.11 13.61 6.79
N GLY A 36 -4.87 13.17 5.56
CA GLY A 36 -3.58 13.33 4.88
C GLY A 36 -2.50 12.29 5.23
N CYS A 37 -2.71 11.39 6.21
CA CYS A 37 -1.69 10.40 6.61
C CYS A 37 -1.49 9.21 5.65
N GLY A 38 -2.05 9.25 4.42
CA GLY A 38 -1.85 8.20 3.41
C GLY A 38 -2.84 7.04 3.39
N LYS A 39 -3.94 7.07 4.15
CA LYS A 39 -4.95 5.98 4.17
C LYS A 39 -5.54 5.68 2.78
N SER A 40 -6.05 6.71 2.11
CA SER A 40 -6.62 6.57 0.77
C SER A 40 -5.56 6.14 -0.23
N THR A 41 -4.31 6.56 -0.07
CA THR A 41 -3.18 6.11 -0.90
C THR A 41 -2.93 4.61 -0.76
N ILE A 42 -2.90 4.08 0.47
CA ILE A 42 -2.81 2.63 0.71
C ILE A 42 -4.01 1.89 0.09
N ALA A 43 -5.23 2.41 0.26
CA ALA A 43 -6.42 1.81 -0.33
C ALA A 43 -6.36 1.79 -1.87
N SER A 44 -5.91 2.88 -2.50
CA SER A 44 -5.73 2.96 -3.95
C SER A 44 -4.68 1.96 -4.47
N MET A 45 -3.59 1.71 -3.73
CA MET A 45 -2.62 0.67 -4.09
C MET A 45 -3.20 -0.74 -3.97
N LEU A 46 -3.94 -1.03 -2.90
CA LEU A 46 -4.61 -2.32 -2.73
C LEU A 46 -5.61 -2.62 -3.85
N MET A 47 -6.23 -1.58 -4.43
CA MET A 47 -7.12 -1.66 -5.59
C MET A 47 -6.39 -1.61 -6.95
N LYS A 48 -5.05 -1.59 -6.95
CA LYS A 48 -4.19 -1.44 -8.15
C LYS A 48 -4.43 -0.17 -8.98
N PHE A 49 -4.96 0.91 -8.40
CA PHE A 49 -5.10 2.19 -9.12
C PHE A 49 -3.77 2.93 -9.26
N ILE A 50 -2.85 2.71 -8.33
CA ILE A 50 -1.48 3.24 -8.34
C ILE A 50 -0.53 2.16 -7.85
N TYR A 51 0.75 2.31 -8.18
CA TYR A 51 1.83 1.41 -7.76
C TYR A 51 2.76 2.10 -6.77
N PRO A 52 3.37 1.36 -5.84
CA PRO A 52 4.38 1.92 -4.95
C PRO A 52 5.58 2.43 -5.75
N SER A 53 6.24 3.48 -5.27
CA SER A 53 7.49 3.98 -5.86
C SER A 53 8.67 3.04 -5.55
N SER A 54 8.61 2.34 -4.41
CA SER A 54 9.53 1.26 -4.05
C SER A 54 8.86 0.30 -3.06
N GLY A 55 9.44 -0.89 -2.88
CA GLY A 55 8.83 -1.98 -2.13
C GLY A 55 7.86 -2.80 -2.99
N ALA A 56 7.11 -3.68 -2.35
CA ALA A 56 6.23 -4.62 -3.06
C ALA A 56 4.95 -4.92 -2.27
N ILE A 57 3.92 -5.34 -3.00
CA ILE A 57 2.66 -5.74 -2.41
C ILE A 57 2.30 -7.14 -2.89
N TYR A 58 2.10 -8.03 -1.93
CA TYR A 58 1.85 -9.45 -2.14
C TYR A 58 0.39 -9.80 -1.83
N LEU A 59 -0.25 -10.50 -2.76
CA LEU A 59 -1.53 -11.16 -2.58
C LEU A 59 -1.32 -12.67 -2.51
N ASN A 60 -1.66 -13.29 -1.38
CA ASN A 60 -1.43 -14.72 -1.14
C ASN A 60 0.01 -15.18 -1.45
N GLY A 61 1.00 -14.35 -1.08
CA GLY A 61 2.43 -14.64 -1.29
C GLY A 61 2.95 -14.38 -2.70
N LYS A 62 2.09 -13.97 -3.65
CA LYS A 62 2.50 -13.58 -5.00
C LYS A 62 2.52 -12.08 -5.12
N ASP A 63 3.57 -11.52 -5.72
CA ASP A 63 3.60 -10.10 -6.06
C ASP A 63 2.44 -9.79 -7.00
N TYR A 64 1.54 -8.89 -6.61
CA TYR A 64 0.36 -8.63 -7.42
C TYR A 64 0.70 -7.93 -8.73
N ALA A 65 1.84 -7.24 -8.82
CA ALA A 65 2.26 -6.55 -10.04
C ALA A 65 2.49 -7.55 -11.19
N CYS A 66 2.83 -8.79 -10.87
CA CYS A 66 3.02 -9.88 -11.84
C CYS A 66 1.73 -10.69 -12.12
N MET A 67 0.59 -10.30 -11.54
CA MET A 67 -0.68 -11.02 -11.68
C MET A 67 -1.58 -10.30 -12.70
N ASN A 68 -2.00 -11.02 -13.74
CA ASN A 68 -2.97 -10.58 -14.75
C ASN A 68 -4.36 -10.32 -14.15
#